data_AF-A0A7W1AAW8-F1
#
_entry.id   AF-A0A7W1AAW8-F1
#
_cell.length_a   1.000
_cell.length_b   1.000
_cell.length_c   1.000
_cell.angle_alpha   90.00
_cell.angle_beta   90.00
_cell.angle_gamma   90.00
#
_symmetry.space_group_name_H-M   'P 1'
#
loop_
_entity.id
_entity.type
_entity.pdbx_description
1 polymer ?
#
loop_
_entity_poly.entity_id
_entity_poly.type
_entity_poly.pdbx_seq_one_letter_code
_entity_poly.pdbx_strand_id
1 'polypeptide(L)'
;MSSRLDSLHEKVGFLPSWGRPRTILLVASVCVVVPVAVSLLRASQFETTLEVFPALPGNVVSDAAAPTSSNLLFNPDFEATLDGWNDPPAFAIRLSSAQAHSGRDSLASRLDQPTLPDGNTAYTDVSFPGAGTYRIEAWVRLPRGYTGGPPGVYLEGFAESRQVSRVDGKTRIREKWQKVSSAYTISADDLVGFAVLRIVGQLPPGTQTVHWDDLFLPHRTTNLVLNHDFEHGTTGWADPPTFAVRGSDEQAHSGTASFASWRDLPAPLDGNAGYSYLAVPGPGRYQVGAWVRLPRGYGGGPPAVYLEGFFGSTLLAQKLGTPKRRDMWQRVSSEYAISAQDLAGSLVLRTIESLPRRGRVLYWDDVAVPGPLRPEAPGSRVAARQSQRLESLLADPQLRLDVALAAGSDLYRPDRVTVSQSARTDALSFFVTAESDTPRDAQRLAGSLRTAFVNAATRSRAGRATEELDALTTRLQGELRGGQRALLERRADDVQRLLGTQPPDFAVASLDSETDPERLADRIVEALPGAPPPRSHPMWAGAAGLLAALIVFGAAFAFTAVRRGAARS
;
A
#
# COMPACT_ATOMS: atom_id res chain seq x y z
N MET A 1 58.02 13.98 9.55
CA MET A 1 56.70 14.63 9.40
C MET A 1 56.85 16.13 9.54
N SER A 2 57.33 16.78 8.48
CA SER A 2 57.48 18.24 8.32
C SER A 2 57.91 18.51 6.88
N SER A 3 56.98 18.54 5.91
CA SER A 3 57.24 19.01 4.53
C SER A 3 55.98 19.11 3.62
N ARG A 4 54.81 19.56 4.12
CA ARG A 4 53.59 19.68 3.28
C ARG A 4 52.72 20.90 3.58
N LEU A 5 53.32 22.07 3.85
CA LEU A 5 52.55 23.31 4.07
C LEU A 5 53.00 24.54 3.26
N ASP A 6 54.02 24.44 2.38
CA ASP A 6 54.55 25.61 1.66
C ASP A 6 54.09 25.76 0.19
N SER A 7 53.12 24.99 -0.31
CA SER A 7 52.73 25.05 -1.74
C SER A 7 51.32 25.59 -2.03
N LEU A 8 50.77 26.47 -1.20
CA LEU A 8 49.43 27.04 -1.41
C LEU A 8 49.37 28.58 -1.47
N HIS A 9 50.50 29.27 -1.57
CA HIS A 9 50.53 30.74 -1.58
C HIS A 9 50.76 31.42 -2.95
N GLU A 10 50.79 30.68 -4.07
CA GLU A 10 51.24 31.25 -5.35
C GLU A 10 50.24 31.15 -6.53
N LYS A 11 48.93 31.17 -6.29
CA LYS A 11 47.93 31.23 -7.38
C LYS A 11 46.62 31.99 -7.06
N VAL A 12 46.70 33.25 -6.64
CA VAL A 12 45.56 34.19 -6.77
C VAL A 12 46.06 35.56 -7.20
N GLY A 13 46.30 35.72 -8.50
CA GLY A 13 46.37 37.02 -9.16
C GLY A 13 45.03 37.33 -9.83
N PHE A 14 44.66 38.62 -9.84
CA PHE A 14 43.45 39.24 -10.42
C PHE A 14 42.21 39.37 -9.52
N LEU A 15 42.20 40.42 -8.69
CA LEU A 15 41.00 41.24 -8.47
C LEU A 15 41.38 42.73 -8.65
N PRO A 16 40.67 43.50 -9.50
CA PRO A 16 40.96 44.91 -9.67
C PRO A 16 40.52 45.71 -8.43
N SER A 17 41.29 46.73 -8.07
CA SER A 17 41.00 47.63 -6.95
C SER A 17 39.74 48.45 -7.20
N TRP A 18 38.60 48.06 -6.59
CA TRP A 18 37.38 48.87 -6.54
C TRP A 18 37.53 50.01 -5.53
N GLY A 19 38.31 51.03 -5.90
CA GLY A 19 38.68 52.16 -5.05
C GLY A 19 37.60 53.25 -4.88
N ARG A 20 36.32 52.93 -4.73
CA ARG A 20 35.30 53.91 -4.29
C ARG A 20 34.26 53.26 -3.36
N PRO A 21 34.16 53.66 -2.08
CA PRO A 21 33.18 53.11 -1.13
C PRO A 21 31.72 53.34 -1.56
N ARG A 22 31.47 54.27 -2.49
CA ARG A 22 30.13 54.51 -3.07
C ARG A 22 29.63 53.37 -3.94
N THR A 23 30.51 52.66 -4.65
CA THR A 23 30.09 51.59 -5.57
C THR A 23 29.76 50.30 -4.81
N ILE A 24 30.47 50.02 -3.71
CA ILE A 24 30.21 48.87 -2.83
C ILE A 24 28.86 49.02 -2.10
N LEU A 25 28.53 50.23 -1.62
CA LEU A 25 27.25 50.51 -0.98
C LEU A 25 26.06 50.43 -1.95
N LEU A 26 26.25 50.87 -3.20
CA LEU A 26 25.19 50.81 -4.21
C LEU A 26 24.91 49.38 -4.65
N VAL A 27 25.96 48.56 -4.84
CA VAL A 27 25.81 47.13 -5.17
C VAL A 27 25.22 46.36 -3.99
N ALA A 28 25.65 46.62 -2.74
CA ALA A 28 25.07 45.98 -1.56
C ALA A 28 23.58 46.34 -1.36
N SER A 29 23.20 47.60 -1.55
CA SER A 29 21.79 48.02 -1.46
C SER A 29 20.93 47.40 -2.56
N VAL A 30 21.41 47.35 -3.81
CA VAL A 30 20.66 46.71 -4.91
C VAL A 30 20.55 45.19 -4.68
N CYS A 31 21.62 44.53 -4.21
CA CYS A 31 21.62 43.10 -3.92
C CYS A 31 20.81 42.70 -2.69
N VAL A 32 20.44 43.63 -1.79
CA VAL A 32 19.56 43.35 -0.63
C VAL A 32 18.14 43.80 -0.91
N VAL A 33 17.95 45.01 -1.45
CA VAL A 33 16.63 45.58 -1.70
C VAL A 33 15.91 44.86 -2.83
N VAL A 34 16.59 44.43 -3.89
CA VAL A 34 15.93 43.73 -4.99
C VAL A 34 15.44 42.34 -4.56
N PRO A 35 16.22 41.48 -3.87
CA PRO A 35 15.68 40.20 -3.39
C PRO A 35 14.61 40.37 -2.31
N VAL A 36 14.69 41.38 -1.45
CA VAL A 36 13.64 41.67 -0.46
C VAL A 36 12.37 42.18 -1.15
N ALA A 37 12.48 43.11 -2.10
CA ALA A 37 11.35 43.59 -2.88
C ALA A 37 10.75 42.49 -3.77
N VAL A 38 11.57 41.65 -4.40
CA VAL A 38 11.12 40.50 -5.19
C VAL A 38 10.48 39.45 -4.30
N SER A 39 11.00 39.20 -3.09
CA SER A 39 10.38 38.30 -2.11
C SER A 39 9.04 38.85 -1.56
N LEU A 40 8.93 40.18 -1.41
CA LEU A 40 7.69 40.86 -1.06
C LEU A 40 6.69 40.96 -2.22
N LEU A 41 7.17 40.96 -3.47
CA LEU A 41 6.36 41.02 -4.70
C LEU A 41 5.92 39.63 -5.20
N ARG A 42 6.63 38.54 -4.87
CA ARG A 42 6.36 37.22 -5.45
C ARG A 42 5.35 36.34 -4.73
N ALA A 43 4.92 36.65 -3.52
CA ALA A 43 3.82 35.90 -2.91
C ALA A 43 3.24 36.69 -1.74
N SER A 44 2.09 37.31 -1.94
CA SER A 44 1.24 37.73 -0.82
C SER A 44 -0.13 37.09 -0.92
N GLN A 45 -0.18 35.86 -1.41
CA GLN A 45 -1.31 34.98 -1.18
C GLN A 45 -0.92 34.14 0.03
N PHE A 46 -1.77 34.19 1.05
CA PHE A 46 -1.61 33.33 2.21
C PHE A 46 -2.39 32.06 1.95
N GLU A 47 -1.69 30.95 1.99
CA GLU A 47 -2.25 29.61 1.82
C GLU A 47 -2.45 29.00 3.21
N THR A 48 -3.60 28.38 3.41
CA THR A 48 -3.81 27.44 4.51
C THR A 48 -4.34 26.14 3.93
N THR A 49 -3.87 25.03 4.47
CA THR A 49 -4.18 23.71 3.92
C THR A 49 -4.89 22.86 4.95
N LEU A 50 -6.01 22.26 4.55
CA LEU A 50 -6.73 21.27 5.33
C LEU A 50 -6.40 19.88 4.80
N GLU A 51 -5.92 19.01 5.68
CA GLU A 51 -5.79 17.58 5.35
C GLU A 51 -7.15 16.91 5.54
N VAL A 52 -7.64 16.28 4.48
CA VAL A 52 -8.91 15.56 4.42
C VAL A 52 -8.61 14.07 4.22
N PHE A 53 -9.13 13.27 5.13
CA PHE A 53 -9.02 11.81 5.10
C PHE A 53 -10.38 11.22 4.72
N PRO A 54 -10.45 10.17 3.89
CA PRO A 54 -11.67 9.38 3.80
C PRO A 54 -11.98 8.80 5.18
N ALA A 55 -13.21 8.93 5.62
CA ALA A 55 -13.68 8.20 6.78
C ALA A 55 -13.69 6.72 6.42
N LEU A 56 -12.70 6.01 6.92
CA LEU A 56 -12.73 4.56 6.89
C LEU A 56 -13.98 4.13 7.69
N PRO A 57 -14.81 3.22 7.16
CA PRO A 57 -15.94 2.69 7.92
C PRO A 57 -15.41 2.20 9.29
N GLY A 58 -16.12 2.59 10.36
CA GLY A 58 -15.59 2.62 11.73
C GLY A 58 -14.89 1.34 12.21
N ASN A 59 -13.97 1.56 13.16
CA ASN A 59 -13.08 0.61 13.87
C ASN A 59 -11.75 0.24 13.19
N VAL A 60 -10.99 1.24 12.73
CA VAL A 60 -9.53 1.11 12.69
C VAL A 60 -8.93 2.26 13.49
N VAL A 61 -8.50 1.94 14.71
CA VAL A 61 -7.45 2.70 15.40
C VAL A 61 -6.32 2.87 14.39
N SER A 62 -5.88 4.10 14.16
CA SER A 62 -4.77 4.46 13.30
C SER A 62 -3.47 3.85 13.82
N ASP A 63 -3.27 2.57 13.55
CA ASP A 63 -2.00 1.83 13.62
C ASP A 63 -2.20 0.49 12.91
N ALA A 64 -2.35 0.53 11.59
CA ALA A 64 -2.12 -0.63 10.74
C ALA A 64 -1.82 -0.14 9.32
N ALA A 65 -0.55 -0.24 8.92
CA ALA A 65 -0.22 -0.36 7.51
C ALA A 65 -1.16 -1.41 6.89
N ALA A 66 -1.81 -1.10 5.77
CA ALA A 66 -2.62 -2.06 5.04
C ALA A 66 -1.82 -3.37 4.94
N PRO A 67 -2.35 -4.51 5.44
CA PRO A 67 -1.53 -5.69 5.53
C PRO A 67 -1.08 -6.06 4.13
N THR A 68 0.24 -6.14 3.99
CA THR A 68 0.96 -6.85 2.93
C THR A 68 0.70 -8.36 3.02
N SER A 69 -0.41 -8.79 3.64
CA SER A 69 -0.69 -10.19 3.87
C SER A 69 -0.82 -10.87 2.51
N SER A 70 -0.01 -11.89 2.34
CA SER A 70 -0.09 -12.82 1.22
C SER A 70 -1.43 -13.56 1.17
N ASN A 71 -2.35 -13.33 2.11
CA ASN A 71 -3.59 -14.05 2.36
C ASN A 71 -4.82 -13.20 1.97
N LEU A 72 -5.74 -13.80 1.23
CA LEU A 72 -7.01 -13.22 0.78
C LEU A 72 -8.07 -13.14 1.87
N LEU A 73 -7.90 -13.89 2.96
CA LEU A 73 -8.85 -13.93 4.07
C LEU A 73 -8.56 -12.82 5.07
N PHE A 74 -9.62 -12.20 5.57
CA PHE A 74 -9.54 -11.23 6.64
C PHE A 74 -9.45 -11.93 8.00
N ASN A 75 -8.50 -11.49 8.83
CA ASN A 75 -8.26 -12.01 10.18
C ASN A 75 -8.23 -13.56 10.25
N PRO A 76 -7.34 -14.21 9.50
CA PRO A 76 -7.32 -15.66 9.35
C PRO A 76 -6.71 -16.43 10.52
N ASP A 77 -5.98 -15.73 11.40
CA ASP A 77 -5.33 -16.23 12.63
C ASP A 77 -6.17 -15.97 13.88
N PHE A 78 -7.28 -15.21 13.77
CA PHE A 78 -8.21 -14.93 14.85
C PHE A 78 -7.59 -14.27 16.10
N GLU A 79 -6.49 -13.54 15.96
CA GLU A 79 -5.81 -12.91 17.10
C GLU A 79 -6.44 -11.56 17.52
N ALA A 80 -7.39 -11.05 16.74
CA ALA A 80 -8.02 -9.75 16.97
C ALA A 80 -9.52 -9.85 17.32
N THR A 81 -10.36 -10.23 16.36
CA THR A 81 -11.83 -10.28 16.51
C THR A 81 -12.44 -11.46 15.74
N LEU A 82 -13.76 -11.46 15.54
CA LEU A 82 -14.42 -12.31 14.55
C LEU A 82 -15.01 -11.48 13.40
N ASP A 83 -14.60 -10.22 13.25
CA ASP A 83 -15.17 -9.35 12.23
C ASP A 83 -14.94 -9.96 10.84
N GLY A 84 -15.98 -9.95 10.00
CA GLY A 84 -15.97 -10.57 8.67
C GLY A 84 -16.23 -12.09 8.66
N TRP A 85 -16.32 -12.74 9.83
CA TRP A 85 -16.73 -14.14 9.96
C TRP A 85 -18.19 -14.24 10.39
N ASN A 86 -18.92 -15.17 9.78
CA ASN A 86 -20.36 -15.33 9.98
C ASN A 86 -20.71 -16.74 10.48
N ASP A 87 -21.73 -16.77 11.33
CA ASP A 87 -22.39 -17.97 11.81
C ASP A 87 -23.39 -18.51 10.77
N PRO A 88 -23.26 -19.79 10.36
CA PRO A 88 -24.34 -20.46 9.65
C PRO A 88 -25.48 -20.81 10.64
N PRO A 89 -26.73 -21.01 10.18
CA PRO A 89 -27.92 -21.11 11.05
C PRO A 89 -27.88 -22.14 12.19
N ALA A 90 -26.96 -23.12 12.13
CA ALA A 90 -26.86 -24.19 13.12
C ALA A 90 -25.63 -24.08 14.03
N PHE A 91 -24.67 -23.22 13.73
CA PHE A 91 -23.46 -23.09 14.53
C PHE A 91 -23.31 -21.69 15.06
N ALA A 92 -23.02 -21.56 16.36
CA ALA A 92 -22.50 -20.32 16.90
C ALA A 92 -20.97 -20.32 16.83
N ILE A 93 -20.40 -19.26 16.27
CA ILE A 93 -18.96 -18.99 16.31
C ILE A 93 -18.61 -18.02 17.43
N ARG A 94 -17.46 -18.20 18.04
CA ARG A 94 -16.90 -17.27 19.03
C ARG A 94 -15.38 -17.32 19.02
N LEU A 95 -14.75 -16.24 19.44
CA LEU A 95 -13.32 -16.23 19.72
C LEU A 95 -13.04 -17.09 20.97
N SER A 96 -11.94 -17.84 20.96
CA SER A 96 -11.59 -18.71 22.09
C SER A 96 -10.09 -18.80 22.32
N SER A 97 -9.68 -18.40 23.53
CA SER A 97 -8.32 -18.63 24.07
C SER A 97 -8.16 -19.99 24.75
N ALA A 98 -9.19 -20.85 24.71
CA ALA A 98 -9.10 -22.17 25.33
C ALA A 98 -8.17 -23.11 24.56
N GLN A 99 -8.08 -22.93 23.25
CA GLN A 99 -7.21 -23.65 22.34
C GLN A 99 -6.79 -22.67 21.23
N ALA A 100 -5.53 -22.70 20.85
CA ALA A 100 -5.02 -22.02 19.67
C ALA A 100 -3.94 -22.91 19.03
N HIS A 101 -3.78 -22.86 17.71
CA HIS A 101 -2.72 -23.53 16.98
C HIS A 101 -1.47 -22.66 17.00
N SER A 102 -1.63 -21.38 16.68
CA SER A 102 -0.64 -20.34 16.90
C SER A 102 -1.26 -19.21 17.72
N GLY A 103 -0.45 -18.24 18.16
CA GLY A 103 -0.98 -17.10 18.91
C GLY A 103 -1.70 -17.45 20.22
N ARG A 104 -2.74 -16.67 20.53
CA ARG A 104 -3.53 -16.73 21.77
C ARG A 104 -4.93 -17.29 21.53
N ASP A 105 -5.54 -16.99 20.39
CA ASP A 105 -6.97 -17.17 20.17
C ASP A 105 -7.23 -18.05 18.94
N SER A 106 -8.43 -18.61 18.84
CA SER A 106 -8.89 -19.35 17.66
C SER A 106 -10.38 -19.15 17.45
N LEU A 107 -10.88 -19.50 16.27
CA LEU A 107 -12.32 -19.57 16.03
C LEU A 107 -12.86 -20.88 16.62
N ALA A 108 -13.70 -20.76 17.63
CA ALA A 108 -14.47 -21.85 18.20
C ALA A 108 -15.88 -21.89 17.61
N SER A 109 -16.22 -22.99 16.93
CA SER A 109 -17.56 -23.23 16.40
C SER A 109 -18.27 -24.31 17.23
N ARG A 110 -19.49 -24.01 17.68
CA ARG A 110 -20.32 -24.88 18.51
C ARG A 110 -21.65 -25.15 17.81
N LEU A 111 -22.03 -26.42 17.75
CA LEU A 111 -23.34 -26.82 17.24
C LEU A 111 -24.43 -26.48 18.27
N ASP A 112 -25.33 -25.58 17.88
CA ASP A 112 -26.44 -25.12 18.73
C ASP A 112 -27.77 -25.80 18.40
N GLN A 113 -27.84 -26.57 17.30
CA GLN A 113 -29.05 -27.32 16.92
C GLN A 113 -28.84 -28.85 16.87
N PRO A 114 -29.84 -29.66 17.27
CA PRO A 114 -29.72 -31.12 17.42
C PRO A 114 -29.56 -31.91 16.13
N THR A 115 -29.84 -31.34 14.97
CA THR A 115 -29.80 -32.03 13.67
C THR A 115 -29.41 -31.06 12.58
N LEU A 116 -28.53 -31.50 11.67
CA LEU A 116 -28.04 -30.67 10.58
C LEU A 116 -28.18 -31.34 9.21
N PRO A 117 -28.80 -30.66 8.23
CA PRO A 117 -28.65 -31.00 6.80
C PRO A 117 -27.30 -30.51 6.22
N ASP A 118 -26.73 -29.44 6.78
CA ASP A 118 -25.54 -28.72 6.30
C ASP A 118 -24.43 -28.76 7.37
N GLY A 119 -23.20 -29.10 6.98
CA GLY A 119 -22.05 -29.25 7.87
C GLY A 119 -21.21 -27.97 8.06
N ASN A 120 -21.64 -26.83 7.53
CA ASN A 120 -20.88 -25.58 7.56
C ASN A 120 -20.81 -25.02 8.97
N THR A 121 -19.61 -24.67 9.44
CA THR A 121 -19.35 -24.23 10.82
C THR A 121 -19.08 -22.74 10.93
N ALA A 122 -18.56 -22.13 9.87
CA ALA A 122 -18.26 -20.70 9.76
C ALA A 122 -18.02 -20.36 8.28
N TYR A 123 -18.24 -19.12 7.88
CA TYR A 123 -17.85 -18.64 6.56
C TYR A 123 -17.45 -17.16 6.57
N THR A 124 -16.68 -16.76 5.57
CA THR A 124 -16.28 -15.36 5.34
C THR A 124 -16.33 -15.04 3.85
N ASP A 125 -16.59 -13.78 3.51
CA ASP A 125 -16.53 -13.29 2.15
C ASP A 125 -15.09 -13.35 1.62
N VAL A 126 -14.94 -13.75 0.37
CA VAL A 126 -13.65 -13.71 -0.33
C VAL A 126 -13.83 -13.14 -1.72
N SER A 127 -12.90 -12.26 -2.11
CA SER A 127 -12.78 -11.76 -3.47
C SER A 127 -11.44 -12.14 -4.07
N PHE A 128 -11.50 -12.77 -5.25
CA PHE A 128 -10.34 -13.16 -6.02
C PHE A 128 -9.90 -12.03 -6.96
N PRO A 129 -8.59 -11.75 -7.07
CA PRO A 129 -8.09 -10.74 -7.99
C PRO A 129 -8.19 -11.16 -9.48
N GLY A 130 -8.51 -12.42 -9.76
CA GLY A 130 -8.66 -12.94 -11.12
C GLY A 130 -8.95 -14.44 -11.14
N ALA A 131 -9.21 -14.97 -12.33
CA ALA A 131 -9.45 -16.40 -12.54
C ALA A 131 -8.20 -17.24 -12.22
N GLY A 132 -8.39 -18.52 -11.93
CA GLY A 132 -7.35 -19.54 -11.89
C GLY A 132 -7.42 -20.45 -10.66
N THR A 133 -6.39 -21.28 -10.48
CA THR A 133 -6.35 -22.24 -9.38
C THR A 133 -5.79 -21.62 -8.11
N TYR A 134 -6.52 -21.77 -7.00
CA TYR A 134 -6.19 -21.35 -5.66
C TYR A 134 -6.18 -22.54 -4.72
N ARG A 135 -5.47 -22.43 -3.60
CA ARG A 135 -5.47 -23.43 -2.53
C ARG A 135 -5.85 -22.76 -1.23
N ILE A 136 -6.87 -23.27 -0.55
CA ILE A 136 -7.22 -22.85 0.81
C ILE A 136 -6.71 -23.90 1.80
N GLU A 137 -6.20 -23.45 2.92
CA GLU A 137 -5.69 -24.25 4.02
C GLU A 137 -6.23 -23.73 5.35
N ALA A 138 -6.35 -24.62 6.34
CA ALA A 138 -6.69 -24.25 7.72
C ALA A 138 -6.16 -25.31 8.69
N TRP A 139 -5.92 -24.90 9.94
CA TRP A 139 -5.72 -25.82 11.04
C TRP A 139 -7.04 -26.05 11.77
N VAL A 140 -7.32 -27.31 12.09
CA VAL A 140 -8.54 -27.71 12.78
C VAL A 140 -8.24 -28.65 13.93
N ARG A 141 -8.89 -28.42 15.06
CA ARG A 141 -8.83 -29.30 16.22
C ARG A 141 -10.23 -29.81 16.57
N LEU A 142 -10.41 -31.11 16.40
CA LEU A 142 -11.68 -31.79 16.65
C LEU A 142 -11.80 -32.20 18.13
N PRO A 143 -12.99 -32.11 18.75
CA PRO A 143 -13.22 -32.54 20.12
C PRO A 143 -13.21 -34.07 20.24
N ARG A 144 -12.97 -34.59 21.45
CA ARG A 144 -12.87 -36.04 21.72
C ARG A 144 -14.08 -36.84 21.24
N GLY A 145 -15.28 -36.28 21.41
CA GLY A 145 -16.54 -36.92 21.08
C GLY A 145 -16.98 -36.75 19.62
N TYR A 146 -16.16 -36.18 18.74
CA TYR A 146 -16.54 -35.94 17.35
C TYR A 146 -16.65 -37.28 16.61
N THR A 147 -17.85 -37.64 16.17
CA THR A 147 -18.13 -38.89 15.44
C THR A 147 -18.42 -38.66 13.95
N GLY A 148 -18.33 -37.40 13.50
CA GLY A 148 -18.55 -37.03 12.11
C GLY A 148 -17.48 -37.54 11.13
N GLY A 149 -17.78 -37.34 9.84
CA GLY A 149 -16.85 -37.43 8.73
C GLY A 149 -15.73 -36.38 8.80
N PRO A 150 -14.84 -36.35 7.80
CA PRO A 150 -13.67 -35.49 7.84
C PRO A 150 -14.04 -33.99 7.84
N PRO A 151 -13.29 -33.13 8.56
CA PRO A 151 -13.39 -31.69 8.41
C PRO A 151 -12.85 -31.25 7.05
N GLY A 152 -13.26 -30.08 6.56
CA GLY A 152 -12.82 -29.54 5.30
C GLY A 152 -12.94 -28.03 5.23
N VAL A 153 -12.24 -27.48 4.24
CA VAL A 153 -12.33 -26.07 3.82
C VAL A 153 -12.72 -26.03 2.35
N TYR A 154 -13.65 -25.15 2.00
CA TYR A 154 -14.06 -25.03 0.61
C TYR A 154 -14.48 -23.62 0.22
N LEU A 155 -14.59 -23.42 -1.10
CA LEU A 155 -15.04 -22.17 -1.68
C LEU A 155 -16.46 -22.35 -2.25
N GLU A 156 -17.34 -21.42 -1.96
CA GLU A 156 -18.75 -21.43 -2.37
C GLU A 156 -19.11 -20.15 -3.14
N GLY A 157 -20.10 -20.23 -4.04
CA GLY A 157 -20.60 -19.05 -4.77
C GLY A 157 -19.95 -18.79 -6.13
N PHE A 158 -19.22 -19.77 -6.70
CA PHE A 158 -18.58 -19.66 -8.02
C PHE A 158 -19.28 -20.58 -9.03
N ALA A 159 -19.76 -20.06 -10.17
CA ALA A 159 -20.75 -20.67 -11.07
C ALA A 159 -20.32 -21.99 -11.71
N GLU A 160 -19.02 -22.32 -11.69
CA GLU A 160 -18.49 -23.61 -12.17
C GLU A 160 -17.69 -24.39 -11.10
N SER A 161 -17.63 -23.92 -9.85
CA SER A 161 -16.94 -24.64 -8.79
C SER A 161 -17.72 -25.90 -8.37
N ARG A 162 -17.46 -27.02 -9.07
CA ARG A 162 -17.73 -28.33 -8.46
C ARG A 162 -16.96 -28.36 -7.15
N GLN A 163 -17.63 -28.59 -6.02
CA GLN A 163 -17.00 -28.89 -4.74
C GLN A 163 -16.05 -30.08 -4.93
N VAL A 164 -14.76 -29.85 -5.21
CA VAL A 164 -13.74 -30.91 -5.18
C VAL A 164 -13.15 -30.90 -3.77
N SER A 165 -13.96 -31.32 -2.80
CA SER A 165 -13.43 -31.65 -1.47
C SER A 165 -12.69 -32.98 -1.57
N ARG A 166 -11.37 -32.93 -1.80
CA ARG A 166 -10.50 -34.05 -1.43
C ARG A 166 -9.82 -33.71 -0.13
N VAL A 167 -10.48 -34.11 0.95
CA VAL A 167 -9.84 -34.20 2.26
C VAL A 167 -8.69 -35.19 2.11
N ASP A 168 -7.47 -34.73 2.34
CA ASP A 168 -6.31 -35.61 2.41
C ASP A 168 -6.57 -36.69 3.49
N GLY A 169 -6.36 -37.96 3.13
CA GLY A 169 -6.99 -39.14 3.73
C GLY A 169 -6.63 -39.48 5.18
N LYS A 170 -6.18 -38.52 5.99
CA LYS A 170 -5.68 -38.72 7.36
C LYS A 170 -6.30 -37.81 8.43
N THR A 171 -7.41 -37.11 8.19
CA THR A 171 -7.92 -36.08 9.13
C THR A 171 -9.02 -36.59 10.08
N ARG A 172 -8.65 -37.48 10.99
CA ARG A 172 -9.49 -37.87 12.14
C ARG A 172 -8.81 -37.69 13.49
N ILE A 173 -7.73 -36.94 13.57
CA ILE A 173 -6.99 -36.83 14.82
C ILE A 173 -7.83 -35.98 15.78
N ARG A 174 -8.34 -36.62 16.84
CA ARG A 174 -9.07 -35.93 17.89
C ARG A 174 -8.08 -35.29 18.84
N GLU A 175 -8.49 -34.18 19.42
CA GLU A 175 -7.74 -33.49 20.45
C GLU A 175 -6.33 -33.02 20.05
N LYS A 176 -6.06 -32.93 18.74
CA LYS A 176 -4.84 -32.37 18.18
C LYS A 176 -5.17 -31.51 16.98
N TRP A 177 -4.35 -30.51 16.76
CA TRP A 177 -4.38 -29.71 15.55
C TRP A 177 -3.96 -30.55 14.35
N GLN A 178 -4.71 -30.43 13.26
CA GLN A 178 -4.39 -31.04 11.98
C GLN A 178 -4.69 -30.05 10.85
N LYS A 179 -3.88 -30.11 9.80
CA LYS A 179 -4.06 -29.24 8.64
C LYS A 179 -5.05 -29.86 7.66
N VAL A 180 -5.98 -29.06 7.16
CA VAL A 180 -6.84 -29.38 6.02
C VAL A 180 -6.51 -28.45 4.87
N SER A 181 -6.62 -28.95 3.64
CA SER A 181 -6.33 -28.18 2.43
C SER A 181 -7.24 -28.62 1.29
N SER A 182 -7.57 -27.69 0.39
CA SER A 182 -8.30 -27.99 -0.84
C SER A 182 -7.93 -26.99 -1.94
N ALA A 183 -7.96 -27.44 -3.20
CA ALA A 183 -7.65 -26.62 -4.37
C ALA A 183 -8.90 -26.38 -5.23
N TYR A 184 -9.05 -25.16 -5.74
CA TYR A 184 -10.22 -24.68 -6.47
C TYR A 184 -9.80 -23.88 -7.69
N THR A 185 -10.48 -24.08 -8.81
CA THR A 185 -10.31 -23.24 -10.01
C THR A 185 -11.45 -22.25 -10.08
N ILE A 186 -11.12 -20.96 -10.07
CA ILE A 186 -12.03 -19.83 -10.10
C ILE A 186 -12.13 -19.30 -11.54
N SER A 187 -13.34 -19.03 -12.03
CA SER A 187 -13.58 -18.45 -13.35
C SER A 187 -13.39 -16.93 -13.33
N ALA A 188 -13.14 -16.33 -14.50
CA ALA A 188 -13.06 -14.86 -14.62
C ALA A 188 -14.42 -14.19 -14.36
N ASP A 189 -15.51 -14.93 -14.56
CA ASP A 189 -16.87 -14.43 -14.42
C ASP A 189 -17.38 -14.48 -12.96
N ASP A 190 -16.68 -15.19 -12.07
CA ASP A 190 -17.05 -15.36 -10.67
C ASP A 190 -15.85 -15.09 -9.76
N LEU A 191 -15.62 -13.83 -9.42
CA LEU A 191 -14.48 -13.43 -8.57
C LEU A 191 -14.87 -13.12 -7.12
N VAL A 192 -16.13 -13.35 -6.74
CA VAL A 192 -16.63 -13.08 -5.38
C VAL A 192 -17.44 -14.27 -4.92
N GLY A 193 -17.20 -14.71 -3.68
CA GLY A 193 -17.92 -15.81 -3.07
C GLY A 193 -17.52 -15.96 -1.60
N PHE A 194 -17.54 -17.18 -1.09
CA PHE A 194 -17.28 -17.45 0.33
C PHE A 194 -16.17 -18.47 0.52
N ALA A 195 -15.36 -18.28 1.55
CA ALA A 195 -14.56 -19.34 2.13
C ALA A 195 -15.33 -19.96 3.30
N VAL A 196 -15.52 -21.28 3.26
CA VAL A 196 -16.39 -22.00 4.18
C VAL A 196 -15.58 -23.06 4.94
N LEU A 197 -15.74 -23.06 6.26
CA LEU A 197 -15.25 -24.08 7.17
C LEU A 197 -16.35 -25.12 7.36
N ARG A 198 -16.03 -26.40 7.22
CA ARG A 198 -17.02 -27.48 7.24
C ARG A 198 -16.59 -28.65 8.11
N ILE A 199 -17.55 -29.22 8.81
CA ILE A 199 -17.47 -30.54 9.42
C ILE A 199 -18.60 -31.42 8.89
N VAL A 200 -18.30 -32.64 8.46
CA VAL A 200 -19.33 -33.57 7.99
C VAL A 200 -19.81 -34.43 9.16
N GLY A 201 -21.11 -34.62 9.34
CA GLY A 201 -21.67 -35.62 10.27
C GLY A 201 -22.26 -35.05 11.57
N GLN A 202 -22.71 -35.93 12.46
CA GLN A 202 -23.47 -35.56 13.65
C GLN A 202 -22.53 -35.19 14.81
N LEU A 203 -22.60 -33.93 15.24
CA LEU A 203 -22.18 -33.54 16.57
C LEU A 203 -23.39 -33.67 17.52
N PRO A 204 -23.24 -34.20 18.73
CA PRO A 204 -24.24 -34.01 19.78
C PRO A 204 -24.36 -32.50 20.05
N PRO A 205 -25.58 -31.92 20.02
CA PRO A 205 -25.77 -30.49 20.29
C PRO A 205 -25.22 -30.09 21.67
N GLY A 206 -24.68 -28.88 21.75
CA GLY A 206 -24.41 -28.23 23.03
C GLY A 206 -23.21 -28.73 23.83
N THR A 207 -22.43 -29.72 23.38
CA THR A 207 -21.29 -30.23 24.19
C THR A 207 -19.94 -30.22 23.50
N GLN A 208 -19.89 -29.96 22.19
CA GLN A 208 -18.67 -30.12 21.41
C GLN A 208 -18.33 -28.86 20.63
N THR A 209 -17.11 -28.38 20.83
CA THR A 209 -16.54 -27.23 20.13
C THR A 209 -15.48 -27.71 19.15
N VAL A 210 -15.57 -27.28 17.90
CA VAL A 210 -14.50 -27.44 16.91
C VAL A 210 -13.73 -26.14 16.86
N HIS A 211 -12.40 -26.23 16.91
CA HIS A 211 -11.53 -25.05 16.80
C HIS A 211 -10.89 -25.00 15.42
N TRP A 212 -10.83 -23.79 14.86
CA TRP A 212 -10.21 -23.47 13.59
C TRP A 212 -9.22 -22.34 13.78
N ASP A 213 -8.08 -22.43 13.11
CA ASP A 213 -7.00 -21.46 13.26
C ASP A 213 -6.07 -21.42 12.04
N ASP A 214 -5.27 -20.37 11.92
CA ASP A 214 -4.23 -20.17 10.92
C ASP A 214 -4.69 -20.48 9.50
N LEU A 215 -5.80 -19.87 9.08
CA LEU A 215 -6.31 -20.05 7.73
C LEU A 215 -5.36 -19.43 6.71
N PHE A 216 -5.23 -20.05 5.56
CA PHE A 216 -4.38 -19.54 4.52
C PHE A 216 -4.99 -19.74 3.15
N LEU A 217 -5.32 -18.64 2.49
CA LEU A 217 -5.72 -18.61 1.10
C LEU A 217 -4.83 -17.58 0.40
N PRO A 218 -3.71 -17.99 -0.19
CA PRO A 218 -2.81 -17.04 -0.79
C PRO A 218 -3.48 -16.32 -1.95
N HIS A 219 -3.10 -15.06 -2.16
CA HIS A 219 -3.26 -14.42 -3.46
C HIS A 219 -2.71 -15.37 -4.55
N ARG A 220 -3.33 -15.39 -5.73
CA ARG A 220 -2.85 -16.18 -6.88
C ARG A 220 -1.43 -15.74 -7.14
N THR A 221 -0.48 -16.51 -6.63
CA THR A 221 0.82 -16.56 -7.23
C THR A 221 0.62 -17.62 -8.28
N THR A 222 0.06 -17.22 -9.44
CA THR A 222 0.29 -18.03 -10.63
C THR A 222 1.78 -17.99 -10.74
N ASN A 223 2.41 -19.07 -10.34
CA ASN A 223 3.81 -19.19 -10.57
C ASN A 223 3.96 -19.11 -12.07
N LEU A 224 4.65 -18.08 -12.53
CA LEU A 224 4.82 -17.85 -13.96
C LEU A 224 5.80 -18.89 -14.55
N VAL A 225 6.44 -19.68 -13.69
CA VAL A 225 7.33 -20.78 -14.03
C VAL A 225 6.54 -22.08 -14.14
N LEU A 226 6.67 -22.75 -15.27
CA LEU A 226 6.12 -24.10 -15.47
C LEU A 226 6.96 -25.13 -14.72
N ASN A 227 6.28 -26.16 -14.17
CA ASN A 227 6.94 -27.28 -13.49
C ASN A 227 8.00 -26.83 -12.46
N HIS A 228 7.61 -25.84 -11.67
CA HIS A 228 8.44 -25.19 -10.67
C HIS A 228 8.84 -26.04 -9.46
N ASP A 229 8.08 -27.11 -9.23
CA ASP A 229 8.16 -28.13 -8.18
C ASP A 229 8.76 -29.45 -8.71
N PHE A 230 9.04 -29.54 -10.01
CA PHE A 230 9.76 -30.65 -10.66
C PHE A 230 9.14 -32.05 -10.55
N GLU A 231 7.89 -32.17 -10.08
CA GLU A 231 7.13 -33.42 -10.03
C GLU A 231 6.81 -33.99 -11.44
N HIS A 232 7.07 -33.21 -12.49
CA HIS A 232 6.97 -33.63 -13.89
C HIS A 232 8.32 -33.58 -14.62
N GLY A 233 9.39 -33.91 -13.89
CA GLY A 233 10.76 -33.97 -14.41
C GLY A 233 11.33 -32.58 -14.66
N THR A 234 11.97 -32.37 -15.81
CA THR A 234 12.53 -31.07 -16.21
C THR A 234 11.72 -30.38 -17.31
N THR A 235 10.45 -30.76 -17.51
CA THR A 235 9.58 -30.14 -18.53
C THR A 235 9.57 -28.62 -18.37
N GLY A 236 9.86 -27.87 -19.44
CA GLY A 236 9.94 -26.40 -19.41
C GLY A 236 11.29 -25.83 -19.01
N TRP A 237 12.25 -26.67 -18.61
CA TRP A 237 13.61 -26.30 -18.23
C TRP A 237 14.63 -26.82 -19.23
N ALA A 238 15.74 -26.09 -19.37
CA ALA A 238 16.79 -26.41 -20.32
C ALA A 238 18.19 -26.48 -19.68
N ASP A 239 19.04 -27.29 -20.31
CA ASP A 239 20.46 -27.45 -19.98
C ASP A 239 21.26 -26.18 -20.34
N PRO A 240 21.96 -25.56 -19.39
CA PRO A 240 22.99 -24.59 -19.68
C PRO A 240 24.30 -25.27 -20.14
N PRO A 241 25.22 -24.57 -20.82
CA PRO A 241 26.48 -25.16 -21.28
C PRO A 241 27.37 -25.76 -20.18
N THR A 242 27.24 -25.31 -18.94
CA THR A 242 28.13 -25.71 -17.83
C THR A 242 27.57 -26.84 -16.96
N PHE A 243 26.25 -27.02 -16.91
CA PHE A 243 25.57 -28.00 -16.06
C PHE A 243 24.64 -28.89 -16.89
N ALA A 244 24.70 -30.20 -16.66
CA ALA A 244 23.64 -31.11 -17.08
C ALA A 244 22.52 -31.05 -16.04
N VAL A 245 21.26 -30.99 -16.49
CA VAL A 245 20.09 -30.90 -15.62
C VAL A 245 19.21 -32.14 -15.75
N ARG A 246 18.62 -32.58 -14.64
CA ARG A 246 17.69 -33.71 -14.62
C ARG A 246 16.75 -33.61 -13.43
N GLY A 247 15.59 -34.26 -13.53
CA GLY A 247 14.75 -34.52 -12.36
C GLY A 247 15.44 -35.52 -11.44
N SER A 248 15.25 -35.39 -10.14
CA SER A 248 15.87 -36.24 -9.13
C SER A 248 14.93 -36.50 -7.97
N ASP A 249 14.81 -37.75 -7.56
CA ASP A 249 14.12 -38.20 -6.34
C ASP A 249 15.06 -38.34 -5.13
N GLU A 250 16.38 -38.20 -5.34
CA GLU A 250 17.38 -38.29 -4.26
C GLU A 250 17.17 -37.26 -3.15
N GLN A 251 16.64 -36.08 -3.50
CA GLN A 251 16.34 -34.96 -2.60
C GLN A 251 15.11 -34.22 -3.13
N ALA A 252 14.24 -33.77 -2.24
CA ALA A 252 13.13 -32.88 -2.53
C ALA A 252 12.92 -31.92 -1.35
N HIS A 253 12.54 -30.68 -1.60
CA HIS A 253 12.12 -29.72 -0.57
C HIS A 253 10.65 -29.91 -0.26
N SER A 254 9.83 -29.96 -1.30
CA SER A 254 8.43 -30.39 -1.24
C SER A 254 8.21 -31.54 -2.23
N GLY A 255 7.10 -32.28 -2.10
CA GLY A 255 6.81 -33.37 -3.03
C GLY A 255 7.80 -34.55 -2.98
N THR A 256 8.09 -35.12 -4.15
CA THR A 256 8.93 -36.32 -4.34
C THR A 256 10.12 -36.11 -5.27
N ALA A 257 10.18 -34.98 -5.97
CA ALA A 257 11.23 -34.69 -6.94
C ALA A 257 11.84 -33.30 -6.73
N SER A 258 13.03 -33.09 -7.31
CA SER A 258 13.66 -31.79 -7.45
C SER A 258 14.46 -31.71 -8.74
N PHE A 259 14.96 -30.52 -9.06
CA PHE A 259 15.85 -30.26 -10.17
C PHE A 259 17.32 -30.41 -9.74
N ALA A 260 18.00 -31.41 -10.29
CA ALA A 260 19.41 -31.65 -10.05
C ALA A 260 20.27 -31.03 -11.15
N SER A 261 21.11 -30.05 -10.80
CA SER A 261 22.12 -29.46 -11.66
C SER A 261 23.49 -30.07 -11.39
N TRP A 262 24.03 -30.80 -12.36
CA TRP A 262 25.30 -31.51 -12.27
C TRP A 262 26.39 -30.82 -13.11
N ARG A 263 27.49 -30.40 -12.47
CA ARG A 263 28.63 -29.84 -13.22
C ARG A 263 29.49 -30.96 -13.81
N ASP A 264 29.37 -31.20 -15.12
CA ASP A 264 30.11 -32.26 -15.82
C ASP A 264 31.18 -31.73 -16.80
N LEU A 265 30.98 -30.55 -17.39
CA LEU A 265 31.77 -30.11 -18.54
C LEU A 265 33.02 -29.25 -18.21
N PRO A 266 34.05 -29.26 -19.10
CA PRO A 266 35.28 -28.47 -18.91
C PRO A 266 35.22 -26.97 -19.21
N ALA A 267 34.24 -26.46 -19.98
CA ALA A 267 34.20 -25.08 -20.48
C ALA A 267 32.77 -24.66 -20.95
N PRO A 268 32.44 -23.35 -21.08
CA PRO A 268 33.02 -22.17 -20.45
C PRO A 268 32.39 -21.88 -19.06
N LEU A 269 32.78 -20.78 -18.41
CA LEU A 269 32.48 -20.40 -17.02
C LEU A 269 31.12 -19.70 -16.86
N ASP A 270 30.03 -20.21 -17.43
CA ASP A 270 28.72 -19.66 -17.06
C ASP A 270 28.22 -20.33 -15.78
N GLY A 271 27.85 -19.51 -14.80
CA GLY A 271 27.31 -19.99 -13.53
C GLY A 271 25.95 -20.66 -13.66
N ASN A 272 25.37 -20.72 -14.84
CA ASN A 272 23.97 -21.06 -15.06
C ASN A 272 23.80 -22.55 -14.77
N ALA A 273 22.97 -22.87 -13.80
CA ALA A 273 22.67 -24.22 -13.32
C ALA A 273 21.35 -24.75 -13.89
N GLY A 274 20.53 -23.90 -14.49
CA GLY A 274 19.29 -24.23 -15.19
C GLY A 274 18.57 -22.96 -15.62
N TYR A 275 17.77 -23.01 -16.69
CA TYR A 275 16.90 -21.89 -17.06
C TYR A 275 15.55 -22.35 -17.61
N SER A 276 14.55 -21.49 -17.47
CA SER A 276 13.20 -21.64 -18.01
C SER A 276 12.82 -20.36 -18.73
N TYR A 277 12.17 -20.48 -19.89
CA TYR A 277 11.54 -19.32 -20.53
C TYR A 277 10.42 -18.79 -19.64
N LEU A 278 10.32 -17.46 -19.56
CA LEU A 278 9.38 -16.77 -18.70
C LEU A 278 8.72 -15.63 -19.47
N ALA A 279 7.40 -15.63 -19.51
CA ALA A 279 6.60 -14.50 -19.95
C ALA A 279 5.83 -13.96 -18.75
N VAL A 280 6.00 -12.66 -18.46
CA VAL A 280 5.29 -11.99 -17.37
C VAL A 280 4.05 -11.25 -17.92
N PRO A 281 2.95 -11.19 -17.15
CA PRO A 281 1.68 -10.65 -17.66
C PRO A 281 1.67 -9.12 -17.84
N GLY A 282 2.64 -8.40 -17.27
CA GLY A 282 2.71 -6.95 -17.38
C GLY A 282 3.90 -6.36 -16.61
N PRO A 283 4.14 -5.05 -16.74
CA PRO A 283 5.16 -4.36 -15.95
C PRO A 283 4.84 -4.41 -14.46
N GLY A 284 5.86 -4.35 -13.62
CA GLY A 284 5.70 -4.36 -12.16
C GLY A 284 6.93 -4.80 -11.41
N ARG A 285 6.85 -4.83 -10.09
CA ARG A 285 7.89 -5.43 -9.24
C ARG A 285 7.58 -6.92 -9.08
N TYR A 286 8.57 -7.80 -9.16
CA TYR A 286 8.41 -9.25 -9.05
C TYR A 286 9.39 -9.80 -8.03
N GLN A 287 8.92 -10.65 -7.11
CA GLN A 287 9.80 -11.35 -6.17
C GLN A 287 10.09 -12.75 -6.69
N VAL A 288 11.27 -12.97 -7.23
CA VAL A 288 11.69 -14.26 -7.74
C VAL A 288 12.39 -15.05 -6.65
N GLY A 289 12.24 -16.39 -6.61
CA GLY A 289 12.99 -17.23 -5.68
C GLY A 289 13.00 -18.72 -6.03
N ALA A 290 13.74 -19.50 -5.25
CA ALA A 290 13.81 -20.96 -5.31
C ALA A 290 14.35 -21.50 -3.98
N TRP A 291 14.10 -22.77 -3.68
CA TRP A 291 14.84 -23.49 -2.65
C TRP A 291 16.04 -24.18 -3.26
N VAL A 292 17.18 -24.15 -2.56
CA VAL A 292 18.41 -24.79 -3.02
C VAL A 292 19.07 -25.58 -1.89
N ARG A 293 19.54 -26.78 -2.22
CA ARG A 293 20.33 -27.63 -1.33
C ARG A 293 21.73 -27.79 -1.90
N LEU A 294 22.71 -27.33 -1.13
CA LEU A 294 24.13 -27.40 -1.50
C LEU A 294 24.79 -28.62 -0.86
N PRO A 295 25.58 -29.41 -1.59
CA PRO A 295 26.19 -30.63 -1.05
C PRO A 295 27.33 -30.32 -0.07
N ARG A 296 27.65 -31.29 0.80
CA ARG A 296 28.93 -31.32 1.55
C ARG A 296 30.12 -31.10 0.61
N GLY A 297 30.99 -30.16 0.99
CA GLY A 297 32.16 -29.80 0.17
C GLY A 297 31.83 -28.95 -1.07
N TYR A 298 30.64 -28.33 -1.12
CA TYR A 298 30.34 -27.28 -2.09
C TYR A 298 31.37 -26.14 -1.96
N GLY A 299 32.18 -25.99 -3.00
CA GLY A 299 33.24 -24.98 -3.11
C GLY A 299 32.99 -23.95 -4.21
N GLY A 300 31.75 -23.83 -4.70
CA GLY A 300 31.33 -22.75 -5.59
C GLY A 300 30.92 -21.51 -4.79
N GLY A 301 30.63 -20.42 -5.49
CA GLY A 301 30.11 -19.20 -4.90
C GLY A 301 28.61 -19.29 -4.63
N PRO A 302 27.96 -18.20 -4.20
CA PRO A 302 26.56 -18.23 -3.80
C PRO A 302 25.62 -18.73 -4.92
N PRO A 303 24.60 -19.56 -4.64
CA PRO A 303 23.49 -19.77 -5.55
C PRO A 303 22.61 -18.52 -5.56
N ALA A 304 21.97 -18.26 -6.69
CA ALA A 304 21.10 -17.13 -6.90
C ALA A 304 20.08 -17.44 -8.01
N VAL A 305 19.05 -16.62 -8.09
CA VAL A 305 17.99 -16.73 -9.09
C VAL A 305 17.86 -15.40 -9.83
N TYR A 306 17.93 -15.45 -11.15
CA TYR A 306 17.93 -14.27 -12.01
C TYR A 306 16.83 -14.27 -13.05
N LEU A 307 16.45 -13.06 -13.48
CA LEU A 307 15.76 -12.86 -14.74
C LEU A 307 16.79 -12.34 -15.76
N GLU A 308 16.98 -13.07 -16.86
CA GLU A 308 17.82 -12.70 -18.00
C GLU A 308 16.95 -12.42 -19.23
N GLY A 309 17.44 -11.61 -20.17
CA GLY A 309 16.68 -11.22 -21.37
C GLY A 309 15.63 -10.14 -21.12
N PHE A 310 15.58 -9.58 -19.91
CA PHE A 310 14.76 -8.44 -19.55
C PHE A 310 15.56 -7.11 -19.72
N PHE A 311 15.72 -6.64 -20.96
CA PHE A 311 16.61 -5.52 -21.34
C PHE A 311 16.23 -4.13 -20.82
N GLY A 312 14.94 -3.91 -20.53
CA GLY A 312 14.43 -2.65 -19.97
C GLY A 312 14.23 -2.69 -18.45
N SER A 313 14.45 -3.85 -17.84
CA SER A 313 14.30 -4.04 -16.40
C SER A 313 15.52 -3.52 -15.63
N THR A 314 15.27 -2.89 -14.48
CA THR A 314 16.33 -2.56 -13.53
C THR A 314 16.39 -3.66 -12.47
N LEU A 315 17.54 -4.32 -12.36
CA LEU A 315 17.81 -5.25 -11.27
C LEU A 315 17.80 -4.47 -9.94
N LEU A 316 16.74 -4.60 -9.15
CA LEU A 316 16.71 -4.11 -7.77
C LEU A 316 17.36 -5.18 -6.88
N ALA A 317 18.66 -5.39 -7.09
CA ALA A 317 19.37 -6.54 -6.57
C ALA A 317 19.39 -6.56 -5.04
N GLN A 318 18.63 -7.47 -4.42
CA GLN A 318 19.01 -8.02 -3.12
C GLN A 318 19.80 -9.30 -3.39
N LYS A 319 21.12 -9.16 -3.47
CA LYS A 319 22.03 -10.31 -3.50
C LYS A 319 21.87 -11.03 -2.17
N LEU A 320 21.39 -12.27 -2.19
CA LEU A 320 21.48 -13.09 -1.00
C LEU A 320 22.93 -13.28 -0.62
N GLY A 321 23.20 -13.04 0.66
CA GLY A 321 24.52 -13.26 1.24
C GLY A 321 25.00 -14.69 1.05
N THR A 322 26.24 -14.92 1.48
CA THR A 322 26.95 -16.20 1.36
C THR A 322 26.09 -17.37 1.88
N PRO A 323 25.99 -18.50 1.17
CA PRO A 323 25.11 -19.60 1.54
C PRO A 323 25.67 -20.24 2.80
N LYS A 324 24.91 -20.14 3.90
CA LYS A 324 25.43 -20.52 5.22
C LYS A 324 25.27 -22.01 5.51
N ARG A 325 24.39 -22.72 4.79
CA ARG A 325 23.98 -24.08 5.15
C ARG A 325 24.37 -25.08 4.04
N ARG A 326 24.91 -26.24 4.45
CA ARG A 326 25.25 -27.39 3.59
C ARG A 326 24.35 -28.55 3.98
N ASP A 327 24.00 -29.39 3.01
CA ASP A 327 23.06 -30.51 3.17
C ASP A 327 21.76 -30.11 3.87
N MET A 328 21.30 -28.89 3.63
CA MET A 328 20.01 -28.40 4.07
C MET A 328 19.44 -27.50 2.99
N TRP A 329 18.13 -27.55 2.82
CA TRP A 329 17.41 -26.62 1.97
C TRP A 329 17.52 -25.21 2.55
N GLN A 330 17.78 -24.25 1.67
CA GLN A 330 17.77 -22.83 1.99
C GLN A 330 17.12 -22.06 0.85
N ARG A 331 16.35 -21.04 1.19
CA ARG A 331 15.68 -20.22 0.19
C ARG A 331 16.63 -19.21 -0.41
N VAL A 332 16.58 -19.10 -1.73
CA VAL A 332 17.12 -17.98 -2.49
C VAL A 332 16.01 -17.15 -3.13
N SER A 333 16.19 -15.83 -3.20
CA SER A 333 15.22 -14.87 -3.72
C SER A 333 15.90 -13.56 -4.16
N SER A 334 15.28 -12.87 -5.11
CA SER A 334 15.69 -11.57 -5.64
C SER A 334 14.46 -10.81 -6.13
N GLU A 335 14.55 -9.49 -6.24
CA GLU A 335 13.46 -8.63 -6.68
C GLU A 335 13.80 -7.93 -8.00
N TYR A 336 12.82 -7.82 -8.90
CA TYR A 336 12.98 -7.28 -10.25
C TYR A 336 11.92 -6.23 -10.53
N ALA A 337 12.29 -5.08 -11.08
CA ALA A 337 11.35 -4.12 -11.67
C ALA A 337 11.29 -4.34 -13.18
N ILE A 338 10.23 -4.98 -13.66
CA ILE A 338 10.02 -5.30 -15.08
C ILE A 338 9.27 -4.17 -15.77
N SER A 339 9.77 -3.75 -16.94
CA SER A 339 9.19 -2.67 -17.74
C SER A 339 8.15 -3.18 -18.74
N ALA A 340 7.30 -2.28 -19.26
CA ALA A 340 6.25 -2.65 -20.21
C ALA A 340 6.79 -3.11 -21.57
N GLN A 341 8.04 -2.77 -21.89
CA GLN A 341 8.69 -3.10 -23.17
C GLN A 341 9.35 -4.48 -23.13
N ASP A 342 9.22 -5.19 -22.01
CA ASP A 342 10.18 -6.21 -21.62
C ASP A 342 9.49 -7.32 -20.82
N LEU A 343 8.46 -7.90 -21.43
CA LEU A 343 7.57 -8.84 -20.76
C LEU A 343 7.95 -10.31 -20.97
N ALA A 344 9.07 -10.58 -21.64
CA ALA A 344 9.53 -11.93 -21.93
C ALA A 344 11.04 -12.03 -21.76
N GLY A 345 11.49 -13.13 -21.14
CA GLY A 345 12.90 -13.42 -20.92
C GLY A 345 13.08 -14.84 -20.41
N SER A 346 14.07 -15.05 -19.55
CA SER A 346 14.37 -16.34 -18.94
C SER A 346 14.57 -16.19 -17.44
N LEU A 347 13.99 -17.11 -16.68
CA LEU A 347 14.40 -17.35 -15.31
C LEU A 347 15.66 -18.22 -15.32
N VAL A 348 16.68 -17.84 -14.55
CA VAL A 348 17.97 -18.54 -14.50
C VAL A 348 18.32 -18.88 -13.06
N LEU A 349 18.52 -20.17 -12.79
CA LEU A 349 19.16 -20.66 -11.57
C LEU A 349 20.67 -20.60 -11.78
N ARG A 350 21.42 -20.00 -10.85
CA ARG A 350 22.85 -19.72 -11.08
C ARG A 350 23.70 -19.88 -9.84
N THR A 351 24.97 -20.23 -10.00
CA THR A 351 26.03 -19.99 -9.01
C THR A 351 26.85 -18.78 -9.43
N ILE A 352 26.96 -17.76 -8.59
CA ILE A 352 27.72 -16.53 -8.90
C ILE A 352 29.13 -16.59 -8.33
N GLU A 353 30.02 -15.73 -8.85
CA GLU A 353 31.43 -15.56 -8.45
C GLU A 353 32.37 -16.73 -8.75
N SER A 354 31.99 -17.96 -8.41
CA SER A 354 32.80 -19.15 -8.68
C SER A 354 31.94 -20.39 -8.87
N LEU A 355 32.43 -21.34 -9.67
CA LEU A 355 31.72 -22.58 -9.95
C LEU A 355 32.06 -23.67 -8.91
N PRO A 356 31.10 -24.55 -8.56
CA PRO A 356 31.39 -25.73 -7.75
C PRO A 356 32.37 -26.68 -8.43
N ARG A 357 33.12 -27.50 -7.69
CA ARG A 357 34.00 -28.54 -8.28
C ARG A 357 33.17 -29.49 -9.16
N ARG A 358 33.80 -30.09 -10.18
CA ARG A 358 33.13 -31.10 -11.05
C ARG A 358 32.61 -32.28 -10.21
N GLY A 359 31.53 -32.90 -10.67
CA GLY A 359 30.87 -34.02 -9.98
C GLY A 359 30.09 -33.61 -8.72
N ARG A 360 29.79 -32.32 -8.57
CA ARG A 360 28.90 -31.82 -7.52
C ARG A 360 27.53 -31.53 -8.10
N VAL A 361 26.51 -31.98 -7.37
CA VAL A 361 25.09 -31.78 -7.70
C VAL A 361 24.52 -30.72 -6.79
N LEU A 362 23.82 -29.75 -7.37
CA LEU A 362 22.95 -28.83 -6.65
C LEU A 362 21.52 -29.29 -6.88
N TYR A 363 20.70 -29.29 -5.82
CA TYR A 363 19.28 -29.55 -5.96
C TYR A 363 18.52 -28.25 -5.79
N TRP A 364 17.57 -28.00 -6.69
CA TRP A 364 16.70 -26.84 -6.70
C TRP A 364 15.26 -27.30 -6.67
N ASP A 365 14.41 -26.61 -5.95
CA ASP A 365 13.01 -26.98 -5.81
C ASP A 365 12.15 -25.76 -5.48
N ASP A 366 10.83 -25.90 -5.61
CA ASP A 366 9.83 -24.86 -5.31
C ASP A 366 10.24 -23.48 -5.85
N VAL A 367 10.62 -23.45 -7.13
CA VAL A 367 10.97 -22.21 -7.83
C VAL A 367 9.75 -21.31 -7.84
N ALA A 368 9.88 -20.01 -7.65
CA ALA A 368 8.76 -19.09 -7.55
C ALA A 368 9.02 -17.80 -8.31
N VAL A 369 8.20 -17.56 -9.33
CA VAL A 369 7.93 -16.23 -9.87
C VAL A 369 6.44 -15.97 -9.65
N PRO A 370 6.03 -15.50 -8.46
CA PRO A 370 4.66 -15.03 -8.27
C PRO A 370 4.38 -13.90 -9.27
N GLY A 371 3.10 -13.68 -9.58
CA GLY A 371 2.67 -12.48 -10.31
C GLY A 371 3.22 -11.20 -9.68
N PRO A 372 3.10 -10.04 -10.36
CA PRO A 372 3.73 -8.82 -9.90
C PRO A 372 3.36 -8.58 -8.43
N LEU A 373 4.38 -8.39 -7.58
CA LEU A 373 4.22 -7.69 -6.33
C LEU A 373 3.42 -6.45 -6.68
N ARG A 374 2.23 -6.31 -6.08
CA ARG A 374 1.31 -5.24 -6.43
C ARG A 374 2.12 -3.95 -6.63
N PRO A 375 1.91 -3.20 -7.73
CA PRO A 375 2.36 -1.82 -7.75
C PRO A 375 1.85 -1.17 -6.46
N GLU A 376 2.64 -0.31 -5.82
CA GLU A 376 2.25 0.44 -4.63
C GLU A 376 0.77 0.82 -4.69
N ALA A 377 -0.04 0.05 -3.95
CA ALA A 377 -1.49 0.05 -3.82
C ALA A 377 -2.38 0.25 -5.09
N PRO A 378 -3.66 -0.20 -5.05
CA PRO A 378 -4.75 0.32 -5.89
C PRO A 378 -5.01 1.84 -5.78
N GLY A 379 -4.08 2.60 -5.19
CA GLY A 379 -4.20 4.00 -4.81
C GLY A 379 -4.52 4.90 -5.98
N SER A 380 -4.01 4.67 -7.19
CA SER A 380 -4.28 5.61 -8.31
C SER A 380 -5.75 5.65 -8.74
N ARG A 381 -6.46 4.51 -8.75
CA ARG A 381 -7.89 4.48 -9.12
C ARG A 381 -8.79 4.90 -7.97
N VAL A 382 -8.47 4.49 -6.75
CA VAL A 382 -9.23 4.91 -5.56
C VAL A 382 -9.01 6.39 -5.28
N ALA A 383 -7.77 6.89 -5.36
CA ALA A 383 -7.45 8.30 -5.23
C ALA A 383 -8.02 9.12 -6.38
N ALA A 384 -8.01 8.63 -7.64
CA ALA A 384 -8.70 9.34 -8.73
C ALA A 384 -10.21 9.44 -8.49
N ARG A 385 -10.85 8.35 -8.02
CA ARG A 385 -12.28 8.39 -7.65
C ARG A 385 -12.55 9.29 -6.45
N GLN A 386 -11.67 9.31 -5.45
CA GLN A 386 -11.80 10.16 -4.27
C GLN A 386 -11.52 11.64 -4.59
N SER A 387 -10.54 11.94 -5.44
CA SER A 387 -10.25 13.27 -5.97
C SER A 387 -11.45 13.79 -6.77
N GLN A 388 -11.97 13.01 -7.73
CA GLN A 388 -13.18 13.36 -8.48
C GLN A 388 -14.38 13.57 -7.55
N ARG A 389 -14.47 12.79 -6.48
CA ARG A 389 -15.51 12.94 -5.47
C ARG A 389 -15.34 14.23 -4.66
N LEU A 390 -14.13 14.57 -4.25
CA LEU A 390 -13.84 15.80 -3.53
C LEU A 390 -14.13 17.03 -4.41
N GLU A 391 -13.75 16.97 -5.68
CA GLU A 391 -14.08 17.99 -6.68
C GLU A 391 -15.60 18.12 -6.86
N SER A 392 -16.34 17.00 -6.89
CA SER A 392 -17.81 17.04 -6.96
C SER A 392 -18.44 17.68 -5.72
N LEU A 393 -17.85 17.52 -4.54
CA LEU A 393 -18.29 18.21 -3.32
C LEU A 393 -18.00 19.71 -3.38
N LEU A 394 -16.86 20.14 -3.92
CA LEU A 394 -16.57 21.56 -4.13
C LEU A 394 -17.47 22.22 -5.19
N ALA A 395 -18.03 21.40 -6.08
CA ALA A 395 -19.04 21.83 -7.04
C ALA A 395 -20.46 21.92 -6.46
N ASP A 396 -20.73 21.36 -5.26
CA ASP A 396 -22.04 21.43 -4.59
C ASP A 396 -22.44 22.89 -4.33
N PRO A 397 -23.52 23.40 -4.95
CA PRO A 397 -24.00 24.77 -4.72
C PRO A 397 -24.30 25.06 -3.25
N GLN A 398 -24.74 24.06 -2.48
CA GLN A 398 -25.03 24.21 -1.07
C GLN A 398 -23.75 24.34 -0.25
N LEU A 399 -22.69 23.59 -0.57
CA LEU A 399 -21.37 23.79 0.06
C LEU A 399 -20.90 25.22 -0.16
N ARG A 400 -21.00 25.75 -1.38
CA ARG A 400 -20.58 27.12 -1.70
C ARG A 400 -21.36 28.17 -0.89
N LEU A 401 -22.67 27.96 -0.74
CA LEU A 401 -23.51 28.81 0.09
C LEU A 401 -23.13 28.71 1.57
N ASP A 402 -22.93 27.50 2.09
CA ASP A 402 -22.55 27.26 3.48
C ASP A 402 -21.19 27.94 3.80
N VAL A 403 -20.20 27.84 2.89
CA VAL A 403 -18.90 28.51 3.05
C VAL A 403 -19.03 30.02 2.95
N ALA A 404 -19.79 30.55 1.98
CA ALA A 404 -19.99 31.99 1.81
C ALA A 404 -20.71 32.61 3.03
N LEU A 405 -21.67 31.91 3.63
CA LEU A 405 -22.35 32.36 4.84
C LEU A 405 -21.44 32.33 6.07
N ALA A 406 -20.60 31.30 6.21
CA ALA A 406 -19.71 31.14 7.36
C ALA A 406 -18.45 32.01 7.30
N ALA A 407 -17.82 32.10 6.12
CA ALA A 407 -16.63 32.92 5.91
C ALA A 407 -16.95 34.40 5.63
N GLY A 408 -18.15 34.70 5.15
CA GLY A 408 -18.50 36.00 4.56
C GLY A 408 -18.44 35.95 3.04
N SER A 409 -19.47 36.48 2.36
CA SER A 409 -19.65 36.39 0.91
C SER A 409 -18.47 36.95 0.12
N ASP A 410 -17.81 37.96 0.66
CA ASP A 410 -16.73 38.68 -0.01
C ASP A 410 -15.40 37.91 0.04
N LEU A 411 -15.29 36.96 0.98
CA LEU A 411 -14.10 36.13 1.20
C LEU A 411 -14.12 34.82 0.40
N TYR A 412 -15.30 34.27 0.11
CA TYR A 412 -15.39 33.02 -0.65
C TYR A 412 -15.29 33.26 -2.17
N ARG A 413 -14.19 32.79 -2.75
CA ARG A 413 -13.97 32.75 -4.20
C ARG A 413 -13.62 31.32 -4.63
N PRO A 414 -14.44 30.65 -5.46
CA PRO A 414 -14.20 29.25 -5.83
C PRO A 414 -12.84 29.00 -6.51
N ASP A 415 -12.31 29.99 -7.22
CA ASP A 415 -11.00 29.98 -7.88
C ASP A 415 -9.81 30.03 -6.90
N ARG A 416 -10.06 30.32 -5.61
CA ARG A 416 -9.05 30.36 -4.54
C ARG A 416 -9.05 29.12 -3.65
N VAL A 417 -9.77 28.06 -4.04
CA VAL A 417 -9.77 26.78 -3.33
C VAL A 417 -9.28 25.70 -4.28
N THR A 418 -8.14 25.10 -3.96
CA THR A 418 -7.53 24.04 -4.77
C THR A 418 -7.48 22.71 -4.01
N VAL A 419 -7.52 21.61 -4.75
CA VAL A 419 -7.39 20.25 -4.21
C VAL A 419 -6.12 19.64 -4.76
N SER A 420 -5.27 19.12 -3.88
CA SER A 420 -4.10 18.35 -4.28
C SER A 420 -4.03 17.04 -3.51
N GLN A 421 -3.41 16.03 -4.09
CA GLN A 421 -3.18 14.76 -3.41
C GLN A 421 -2.01 14.91 -2.42
N SER A 422 -2.13 14.33 -1.23
CA SER A 422 -1.04 14.30 -0.28
C SER A 422 0.14 13.50 -0.83
N ALA A 423 1.36 14.00 -0.66
CA ALA A 423 2.58 13.31 -1.03
C ALA A 423 2.98 12.20 -0.03
N ARG A 424 2.24 12.03 1.07
CA ARG A 424 2.48 10.97 2.04
C ARG A 424 2.09 9.61 1.46
N THR A 425 2.78 8.56 1.89
CA THR A 425 2.65 7.17 1.40
C THR A 425 1.31 6.50 1.71
N ASP A 426 0.47 7.10 2.54
CA ASP A 426 -0.94 6.73 2.71
C ASP A 426 -1.75 7.36 1.56
N ALA A 427 -1.85 6.61 0.46
CA ALA A 427 -2.34 7.06 -0.86
C ALA A 427 -3.78 7.61 -0.94
N LEU A 428 -4.42 7.96 0.18
CA LEU A 428 -5.82 8.37 0.27
C LEU A 428 -6.05 9.74 0.94
N SER A 429 -5.04 10.44 1.45
CA SER A 429 -5.20 11.79 2.01
C SER A 429 -5.15 12.88 0.92
N PHE A 430 -5.97 13.92 1.08
CA PHE A 430 -6.05 15.07 0.17
C PHE A 430 -5.83 16.37 0.93
N PHE A 431 -5.23 17.34 0.27
CA PHE A 431 -5.06 18.69 0.75
C PHE A 431 -6.04 19.62 0.04
N VAL A 432 -6.87 20.32 0.83
CA VAL A 432 -7.69 21.44 0.36
C VAL A 432 -6.97 22.71 0.77
N THR A 433 -6.41 23.43 -0.21
CA THR A 433 -5.71 24.69 0.03
C THR A 433 -6.63 25.86 -0.25
N ALA A 434 -6.77 26.75 0.72
CA ALA A 434 -7.52 27.99 0.62
C ALA A 434 -6.55 29.18 0.56
N GLU A 435 -6.71 30.03 -0.45
CA GLU A 435 -5.91 31.22 -0.66
C GLU A 435 -6.68 32.49 -0.26
N SER A 436 -6.04 33.40 0.48
CA SER A 436 -6.60 34.72 0.74
C SER A 436 -5.55 35.83 0.77
N ASP A 437 -6.02 37.08 0.79
CA ASP A 437 -5.18 38.29 0.81
C ASP A 437 -4.57 38.54 2.20
N THR A 438 -5.14 37.94 3.25
CA THR A 438 -4.62 38.00 4.63
C THR A 438 -4.55 36.59 5.25
N PRO A 439 -3.61 36.33 6.18
CA PRO A 439 -3.51 35.03 6.87
C PRO A 439 -4.80 34.70 7.63
N ARG A 440 -5.37 35.71 8.30
CA ARG A 440 -6.59 35.57 9.11
C ARG A 440 -7.78 35.18 8.25
N ASP A 441 -7.91 35.74 7.05
CA ASP A 441 -8.99 35.39 6.13
C ASP A 441 -8.78 34.00 5.52
N ALA A 442 -7.53 33.62 5.23
CA ALA A 442 -7.21 32.27 4.79
C ALA A 442 -7.61 31.24 5.87
N GLN A 443 -7.22 31.45 7.13
CA GLN A 443 -7.59 30.60 8.26
C GLN A 443 -9.11 30.54 8.49
N ARG A 444 -9.81 31.68 8.44
CA ARG A 444 -11.29 31.72 8.51
C ARG A 444 -11.91 30.91 7.38
N LEU A 445 -11.42 31.08 6.15
CA LEU A 445 -11.90 30.36 4.99
C LEU A 445 -11.69 28.85 5.14
N ALA A 446 -10.53 28.40 5.64
CA ALA A 446 -10.31 26.99 5.98
C ALA A 446 -11.23 26.47 7.09
N GLY A 447 -11.41 27.25 8.17
CA GLY A 447 -12.33 26.89 9.25
C GLY A 447 -13.77 26.70 8.76
N SER A 448 -14.22 27.58 7.87
CA SER A 448 -15.54 27.50 7.21
C SER A 448 -15.62 26.32 6.23
N LEU A 449 -14.59 26.12 5.39
CA LEU A 449 -14.50 25.00 4.46
C LEU A 449 -14.59 23.66 5.19
N ARG A 450 -13.90 23.50 6.32
CA ARG A 450 -13.97 22.29 7.14
C ARG A 450 -15.40 21.91 7.51
N THR A 451 -16.13 22.86 8.09
CA THR A 451 -17.52 22.62 8.55
C THR A 451 -18.44 22.34 7.37
N ALA A 452 -18.32 23.12 6.29
CA ALA A 452 -19.12 22.95 5.09
C ALA A 452 -18.83 21.61 4.39
N PHE A 453 -17.58 21.16 4.36
CA PHE A 453 -17.19 19.87 3.80
C PHE A 453 -17.80 18.70 4.54
N VAL A 454 -17.76 18.72 5.88
CA VAL A 454 -18.37 17.67 6.71
C VAL A 454 -19.87 17.58 6.44
N ASN A 455 -20.55 18.72 6.36
CA ASN A 455 -21.97 18.77 6.04
C ASN A 455 -22.27 18.27 4.60
N ALA A 456 -21.51 18.72 3.61
CA ALA A 456 -21.68 18.29 2.22
C ALA A 456 -21.38 16.80 2.02
N ALA A 457 -20.34 16.28 2.68
CA ALA A 457 -20.02 14.85 2.67
C ALA A 457 -21.16 14.01 3.26
N THR A 458 -21.74 14.48 4.37
CA THR A 458 -22.90 13.84 5.02
C THR A 458 -24.11 13.85 4.09
N ARG A 459 -24.43 14.98 3.45
CA ARG A 459 -25.54 15.09 2.48
C ARG A 459 -25.31 14.21 1.25
N SER A 460 -24.12 14.24 0.66
CA SER A 460 -23.75 13.39 -0.49
C SER A 460 -23.88 11.91 -0.16
N ARG A 461 -23.47 11.49 1.04
CA ARG A 461 -23.64 10.11 1.50
C ARG A 461 -25.11 9.75 1.65
N ALA A 462 -25.90 10.60 2.32
CA ALA A 462 -27.33 10.39 2.49
C ALA A 462 -28.04 10.26 1.13
N GLY A 463 -27.72 11.13 0.17
CA GLY A 463 -28.24 11.05 -1.19
C GLY A 463 -27.96 9.71 -1.86
N ARG A 464 -26.70 9.25 -1.83
CA ARG A 464 -26.32 7.95 -2.41
C ARG A 464 -26.96 6.76 -1.69
N ALA A 465 -27.09 6.81 -0.36
CA ALA A 465 -27.76 5.78 0.40
C ALA A 465 -29.26 5.73 0.06
N THR A 466 -29.91 6.87 -0.13
CA THR A 466 -31.29 6.94 -0.64
C THR A 466 -31.39 6.38 -2.06
N GLU A 467 -30.50 6.75 -2.98
CA GLU A 467 -30.47 6.21 -4.35
C GLU A 467 -30.25 4.69 -4.36
N GLU A 468 -29.36 4.18 -3.51
CA GLU A 468 -29.13 2.74 -3.35
C GLU A 468 -30.36 2.04 -2.77
N LEU A 469 -31.01 2.63 -1.77
CA LEU A 469 -32.23 2.10 -1.18
C LEU A 469 -33.39 2.07 -2.19
N ASP A 470 -33.54 3.11 -3.01
CA ASP A 470 -34.52 3.17 -4.09
C ASP A 470 -34.24 2.11 -5.16
N ALA A 471 -32.97 1.92 -5.53
CA ALA A 471 -32.56 0.88 -6.47
C ALA A 471 -32.80 -0.54 -5.92
N LEU A 472 -32.52 -0.77 -4.64
CA LEU A 472 -32.80 -2.04 -3.95
C LEU A 472 -34.31 -2.30 -3.87
N THR A 473 -35.11 -1.29 -3.52
CA THR A 473 -36.58 -1.37 -3.45
C THR A 473 -37.16 -1.69 -4.83
N THR A 474 -36.67 -1.02 -5.87
CA THR A 474 -37.08 -1.30 -7.26
C THR A 474 -36.76 -2.74 -7.66
N ARG A 475 -35.58 -3.26 -7.29
CA ARG A 475 -35.20 -4.66 -7.55
C ARG A 475 -36.06 -5.66 -6.76
N LEU A 476 -36.42 -5.33 -5.52
CA LEU A 476 -37.27 -6.17 -4.66
C LEU A 476 -38.71 -6.32 -5.18
N GLN A 477 -39.19 -5.36 -5.98
CA GLN A 477 -40.48 -5.42 -6.65
C GLN A 477 -40.49 -6.36 -7.87
N GLY A 478 -39.33 -6.76 -8.39
CA GLY A 478 -39.22 -7.70 -9.51
C GLY A 478 -39.41 -9.17 -9.11
N GLU A 479 -39.52 -10.05 -10.12
CA GLU A 479 -39.50 -11.50 -9.90
C GLU A 479 -38.09 -11.95 -9.50
N LEU A 480 -37.89 -12.18 -8.20
CA LEU A 480 -36.63 -12.66 -7.62
C LEU A 480 -36.74 -14.13 -7.24
N ARG A 481 -35.69 -14.92 -7.51
CA ARG A 481 -35.66 -16.35 -7.18
C ARG A 481 -35.08 -16.57 -5.79
N GLY A 482 -35.80 -17.28 -4.92
CA GLY A 482 -35.29 -17.85 -3.67
C GLY A 482 -34.50 -16.86 -2.78
N GLY A 483 -33.32 -17.28 -2.32
CA GLY A 483 -32.47 -16.55 -1.37
C GLY A 483 -31.98 -15.16 -1.82
N GLN A 484 -32.15 -14.79 -3.09
CA GLN A 484 -31.80 -13.45 -3.59
C GLN A 484 -32.67 -12.35 -2.96
N ARG A 485 -33.97 -12.62 -2.72
CA ARG A 485 -34.85 -11.66 -2.04
C ARG A 485 -34.37 -11.39 -0.62
N ALA A 486 -34.07 -12.44 0.15
CA ALA A 486 -33.58 -12.30 1.52
C ALA A 486 -32.24 -11.54 1.60
N LEU A 487 -31.34 -11.74 0.62
CA LEU A 487 -30.09 -10.98 0.53
C LEU A 487 -30.34 -9.49 0.25
N LEU A 488 -31.24 -9.18 -0.68
CA LEU A 488 -31.57 -7.79 -1.04
C LEU A 488 -32.33 -7.08 0.08
N GLU A 489 -33.22 -7.77 0.79
CA GLU A 489 -33.90 -7.25 1.98
C GLU A 489 -32.89 -6.91 3.09
N ARG A 490 -31.97 -7.83 3.41
CA ARG A 490 -30.89 -7.55 4.39
C ARG A 490 -30.04 -6.34 3.99
N ARG A 491 -29.67 -6.25 2.71
CA ARG A 491 -28.89 -5.11 2.22
C ARG A 491 -29.69 -3.80 2.30
N ALA A 492 -30.99 -3.82 2.02
CA ALA A 492 -31.85 -2.65 2.17
C ALA A 492 -31.94 -2.22 3.65
N ASP A 493 -32.12 -3.17 4.56
CA ASP A 493 -32.11 -2.92 6.00
C ASP A 493 -30.76 -2.34 6.48
N ASP A 494 -29.64 -2.84 5.94
CA ASP A 494 -28.31 -2.31 6.22
C ASP A 494 -28.17 -0.86 5.76
N VAL A 495 -28.53 -0.57 4.50
CA VAL A 495 -28.50 0.80 3.94
C VAL A 495 -29.42 1.73 4.74
N GLN A 496 -30.59 1.25 5.17
CA GLN A 496 -31.52 2.03 5.98
C GLN A 496 -30.99 2.30 7.40
N ARG A 497 -30.29 1.34 8.02
CA ARG A 497 -29.60 1.58 9.30
C ARG A 497 -28.45 2.58 9.16
N LEU A 498 -27.75 2.56 8.03
CA LEU A 498 -26.67 3.51 7.74
C LEU A 498 -27.18 4.95 7.61
N LEU A 499 -28.42 5.17 7.13
CA LEU A 499 -29.02 6.51 7.07
C LEU A 499 -29.24 7.16 8.46
N GLY A 500 -29.33 6.37 9.53
CA GLY A 500 -29.68 6.87 10.87
C GLY A 500 -28.51 7.14 11.83
N THR A 501 -27.29 6.68 11.56
CA THR A 501 -26.25 6.56 12.61
C THR A 501 -24.82 6.95 12.21
N GLN A 502 -24.59 7.46 10.99
CA GLN A 502 -23.23 7.44 10.44
C GLN A 502 -22.46 8.77 10.56
N PRO A 503 -21.13 8.71 10.84
CA PRO A 503 -20.21 9.82 10.68
C PRO A 503 -20.01 10.20 9.19
N PRO A 504 -19.49 11.41 8.88
CA PRO A 504 -19.25 11.88 7.51
C PRO A 504 -18.31 10.95 6.74
N ASP A 505 -18.41 10.94 5.40
CA ASP A 505 -17.52 10.17 4.51
C ASP A 505 -16.06 10.64 4.49
N PHE A 506 -15.80 11.80 5.09
CA PHE A 506 -14.48 12.36 5.23
C PHE A 506 -14.30 12.87 6.66
N ALA A 507 -13.14 12.58 7.25
CA ALA A 507 -12.65 13.25 8.43
C ALA A 507 -11.74 14.38 7.99
N VAL A 508 -11.92 15.57 8.55
CA VAL A 508 -11.02 16.70 8.31
C VAL A 508 -10.15 16.85 9.54
N ALA A 509 -8.83 16.91 9.36
CA ALA A 509 -7.89 17.14 10.45
C ALA A 509 -8.28 18.41 11.25
N SER A 510 -7.98 18.42 12.55
CA SER A 510 -7.93 19.70 13.26
C SER A 510 -6.88 20.57 12.58
N LEU A 511 -7.23 21.84 12.31
CA LEU A 511 -6.21 22.85 12.02
C LEU A 511 -5.26 22.83 13.22
N ASP A 512 -3.97 22.58 12.96
CA ASP A 512 -2.94 22.77 13.97
C ASP A 512 -3.13 24.17 14.56
N SER A 513 -3.11 24.24 15.89
CA SER A 513 -3.41 25.46 16.66
C SER A 513 -2.76 26.66 16.00
N GLU A 514 -3.59 27.66 15.66
CA GLU A 514 -3.26 29.01 15.18
C GLU A 514 -1.75 29.20 15.04
N THR A 515 -1.20 28.96 13.86
CA THR A 515 0.22 29.20 13.60
C THR A 515 0.49 30.66 13.88
N ASP A 516 0.95 30.92 15.11
CA ASP A 516 1.36 32.23 15.60
C ASP A 516 2.38 32.74 14.57
N PRO A 517 2.15 33.88 13.91
CA PRO A 517 2.92 34.28 12.74
C PRO A 517 4.42 34.25 13.06
N GLU A 518 5.11 33.20 12.61
CA GLU A 518 6.50 32.97 13.02
C GLU A 518 7.40 34.09 12.48
N ARG A 519 7.00 34.69 11.37
CA ARG A 519 7.72 35.78 10.70
C ARG A 519 7.35 37.12 11.32
N LEU A 520 8.36 37.87 11.74
CA LEU A 520 8.26 39.25 12.24
C LEU A 520 7.41 40.16 11.32
N ALA A 521 7.52 39.98 10.00
CA ALA A 521 6.78 40.75 9.01
C ALA A 521 5.25 40.56 9.14
N ASP A 522 4.80 39.34 9.42
CA ASP A 522 3.37 39.02 9.54
C ASP A 522 2.80 39.61 10.83
N ARG A 523 3.56 39.54 11.95
CA ARG A 523 3.21 40.23 13.22
C ARG A 523 3.13 41.74 13.07
N ILE A 524 4.02 42.35 12.28
CA ILE A 524 4.01 43.79 12.03
C ILE A 524 2.77 44.18 11.22
N VAL A 525 2.40 43.40 10.21
CA VAL A 525 1.19 43.64 9.42
C VAL A 525 -0.07 43.52 10.28
N GLU A 526 -0.10 42.55 11.19
CA GLU A 526 -1.25 42.31 12.08
C GLU A 526 -1.39 43.34 13.21
N ALA A 527 -0.27 43.93 13.66
CA ALA A 527 -0.26 44.95 14.71
C ALA A 527 -0.69 46.35 14.23
N LEU A 528 -0.86 46.58 12.93
CA LEU A 528 -1.27 47.88 12.39
C LEU A 528 -2.79 48.06 12.53
N PRO A 529 -3.28 49.13 13.20
CA PRO A 529 -4.70 49.38 13.34
C PRO A 529 -5.34 49.80 12.01
N GLY A 530 -6.40 49.08 11.63
CA GLY A 530 -7.14 49.26 10.38
C GLY A 530 -6.84 48.15 9.38
N ALA A 531 -7.87 47.67 8.65
CA ALA A 531 -7.63 46.77 7.54
C ALA A 531 -6.73 47.50 6.53
N PRO A 532 -5.55 46.96 6.16
CA PRO A 532 -4.74 47.57 5.12
C PRO A 532 -5.64 47.71 3.88
N PRO A 533 -5.65 48.88 3.20
CA PRO A 533 -6.47 49.04 2.01
C PRO A 533 -6.15 47.89 1.04
N PRO A 534 -7.16 47.29 0.38
CA PRO A 534 -6.93 46.24 -0.62
C PRO A 534 -5.83 46.75 -1.56
N ARG A 535 -4.72 46.00 -1.61
CA ARG A 535 -3.43 46.56 -2.03
C ARG A 535 -3.60 47.28 -3.36
N SER A 536 -3.37 48.58 -3.34
CA SER A 536 -3.31 49.34 -4.57
C SER A 536 -2.14 48.79 -5.39
N HIS A 537 -2.42 48.57 -6.67
CA HIS A 537 -1.56 48.14 -7.79
C HIS A 537 -0.05 48.01 -7.45
N PRO A 538 0.68 46.96 -7.89
CA PRO A 538 2.11 46.73 -7.59
C PRO A 538 3.06 47.94 -7.72
N MET A 539 2.65 48.97 -8.48
CA MET A 539 3.30 50.28 -8.53
C MET A 539 3.39 51.00 -7.16
N TRP A 540 2.41 50.87 -6.26
CA TRP A 540 2.44 51.54 -4.95
C TRP A 540 3.39 50.88 -3.95
N ALA A 541 3.49 49.54 -3.97
CA ALA A 541 4.53 48.82 -3.23
C ALA A 541 5.93 49.20 -3.74
N GLY A 542 6.09 49.33 -5.06
CA GLY A 542 7.30 49.86 -5.68
C GLY A 542 7.60 51.30 -5.24
N ALA A 543 6.60 52.17 -5.19
CA ALA A 543 6.75 53.56 -4.76
C ALA A 543 7.12 53.68 -3.28
N ALA A 544 6.51 52.87 -2.40
CA ALA A 544 6.83 52.84 -0.97
C ALA A 544 8.26 52.30 -0.73
N GLY A 545 8.65 51.25 -1.46
CA GLY A 545 10.02 50.73 -1.45
C GLY A 545 11.05 51.76 -1.94
N LEU A 546 10.72 52.50 -3.00
CA LEU A 546 11.53 53.62 -3.49
C LEU A 546 11.65 54.73 -2.44
N LEU A 547 10.55 55.10 -1.78
CA LEU A 547 10.54 56.11 -0.73
C LEU A 547 11.42 55.71 0.45
N ALA A 548 11.31 54.47 0.93
CA ALA A 548 12.16 53.94 2.00
C ALA A 548 13.64 53.93 1.60
N ALA A 549 13.94 53.52 0.36
CA ALA A 549 15.29 53.58 -0.18
C ALA A 549 15.82 55.02 -0.23
N LEU A 550 15.00 55.98 -0.65
CA LEU A 550 15.36 57.40 -0.68
C LEU A 550 15.61 57.97 0.73
N ILE A 551 14.82 57.57 1.74
CA ILE A 551 15.02 57.98 3.14
C ILE A 551 16.35 57.45 3.67
N VAL A 552 16.63 56.15 3.48
CA VAL A 552 17.89 55.54 3.92
C VAL A 552 19.08 56.18 3.19
N PHE A 553 18.95 56.43 1.89
CA PHE A 553 19.99 57.07 1.10
C PHE A 553 20.22 58.52 1.54
N GLY A 554 19.14 59.27 1.82
CA GLY A 554 19.19 60.62 2.35
C GLY A 554 19.87 60.70 3.71
N ALA A 555 19.53 59.78 4.64
CA ALA A 555 20.16 59.68 5.95
C ALA A 555 21.65 59.36 5.86
N ALA A 556 22.03 58.41 5.00
CA ALA A 556 23.44 58.08 4.75
C ALA A 556 24.21 59.28 4.15
N PHE A 557 23.58 60.03 3.24
CA PHE A 557 24.17 61.21 2.63
C PHE A 557 24.37 62.33 3.66
N ALA A 558 23.36 62.62 4.48
CA ALA A 558 23.43 63.60 5.56
C ALA A 558 24.54 63.25 6.57
N PHE A 559 24.66 61.97 6.95
CA PHE A 559 25.71 61.50 7.85
C PHE A 559 27.12 61.72 7.26
N THR A 560 27.31 61.45 5.97
CA THR A 560 28.60 61.70 5.30
C THR A 560 28.92 63.19 5.13
N ALA A 561 27.89 64.05 4.97
CA ALA A 561 28.06 65.49 4.88
C ALA A 561 28.50 66.09 6.23
N VAL A 562 27.86 65.70 7.33
CA VAL A 562 28.24 66.10 8.70
C VAL A 562 29.69 65.70 9.00
N ARG A 563 30.08 64.48 8.63
CA ARG A 563 31.44 63.96 8.88
C ARG A 563 32.53 64.70 8.09
N ARG A 564 32.21 65.25 6.91
CA ARG A 564 33.13 66.07 6.12
C ARG A 564 33.22 67.51 6.63
N GLY A 565 32.15 68.04 7.21
CA GLY A 565 32.17 69.35 7.89
C GLY A 565 33.07 69.33 9.12
N ALA A 566 32.95 68.29 9.95
CA ALA A 566 33.77 68.10 11.15
C ALA A 566 35.26 67.83 10.89
N ALA A 567 35.64 67.45 9.66
CA ALA A 567 37.04 67.23 9.27
C ALA A 567 37.70 68.49 8.67
N ARG A 568 36.96 69.59 8.52
CA ARG A 568 37.44 70.87 7.98
C ARG A 568 37.44 72.00 9.02
N SER A 569 36.80 71.79 10.17
CA SER A 569 37.01 72.54 11.42
C SER A 569 38.12 71.90 12.22
#